data_AF-A0A2D6CXY4-F1
#
_entry.id   AF-A0A2D6CXY4-F1
#
_cell.length_a   1.000
_cell.length_b   1.000
_cell.length_c   1.000
_cell.angle_alpha   90.00
_cell.angle_beta   90.00
_cell.angle_gamma   90.00
#
_symmetry.space_group_name_H-M   'P 1'
#
loop_
_entity.id
_entity.type
_entity.pdbx_description
1 polymer ?
#
loop_
_entity_poly.entity_id
_entity_poly.type
_entity_poly.pdbx_seq_one_letter_code
_entity_poly.pdbx_strand_id
1 'polypeptide(L)'
;MPLTYADPPEIRVTMRPTLTGRLPETVVTPLGAHDVTCNSAWRETGEWWKGESEKDFYRVHGDDGFAAIIGRDLDTKEWRLYQLSD
;
A
#
# COMPACT_ATOMS: atom_id res chain seq x y z
N MET A 1 1.74 6.18 39.14
CA MET A 1 2.29 5.20 38.18
C MET A 1 2.82 6.00 37.01
N PRO A 2 4.12 5.95 36.68
CA PRO A 2 4.62 6.63 35.50
C PRO A 2 4.05 5.94 34.25
N LEU A 3 3.53 6.73 33.31
CA LEU A 3 3.18 6.25 31.98
C LEU A 3 4.49 5.88 31.30
N THR A 4 4.77 4.59 31.15
CA THR A 4 5.86 4.12 30.30
C THR A 4 5.46 4.49 28.88
N TYR A 5 6.09 5.52 28.31
CA TYR A 5 5.98 5.82 26.90
C TYR A 5 6.60 4.63 26.19
N ALA A 6 5.78 3.74 25.63
CA ALA A 6 6.29 2.71 24.73
C ALA A 6 7.08 3.45 23.64
N ASP A 7 8.29 2.99 23.36
CA ASP A 7 9.08 3.56 22.26
C ASP A 7 8.18 3.67 21.02
N PRO A 8 8.15 4.83 20.34
CA PRO A 8 7.31 4.98 19.16
C PRO A 8 7.69 3.87 18.17
N PRO A 9 6.72 3.21 17.53
CA PRO A 9 7.04 2.18 16.57
C PRO A 9 7.95 2.77 15.49
N GLU A 10 9.07 2.08 15.23
CA GLU A 10 10.04 2.51 14.24
C GLU A 10 9.48 2.22 12.84
N ILE A 11 8.61 3.10 12.34
CA ILE A 11 8.08 2.99 10.99
C ILE A 11 9.19 3.36 10.00
N ARG A 12 9.43 2.48 9.04
CA ARG A 12 10.37 2.73 7.94
C ARG A 12 9.63 2.70 6.62
N VAL A 13 9.90 3.70 5.80
CA VAL A 13 9.38 3.81 4.43
C VAL A 13 10.53 3.54 3.46
N THR A 14 10.40 2.51 2.63
CA THR A 14 11.43 2.12 1.65
C THR A 14 10.87 2.14 0.24
N MET A 15 11.47 2.91 -0.67
CA MET A 15 11.09 2.91 -2.08
C MET A 15 11.33 1.56 -2.75
N ARG A 16 10.41 1.13 -3.62
CA ARG A 16 10.42 -0.16 -4.32
C ARG A 16 10.37 0.04 -5.83
N PRO A 17 11.43 0.59 -6.47
CA PRO A 17 11.40 0.91 -7.89
C PRO A 17 11.22 -0.32 -8.79
N THR A 18 11.61 -1.51 -8.31
CA THR A 18 11.44 -2.80 -9.01
C THR A 18 9.98 -3.26 -9.11
N LEU A 19 9.05 -2.60 -8.40
CA LEU A 19 7.62 -2.88 -8.43
C LEU A 19 6.82 -1.90 -9.31
N THR A 20 7.52 -1.09 -10.12
CA THR A 20 6.89 -0.18 -11.09
C THR A 20 6.62 -0.89 -12.43
N GLY A 21 5.67 -0.37 -13.21
CA GLY A 21 5.18 -0.98 -14.45
C GLY A 21 3.79 -1.60 -14.30
N ARG A 22 3.34 -2.33 -15.33
CA ARG A 22 2.04 -3.03 -15.28
C ARG A 22 2.05 -4.04 -14.15
N LEU A 23 1.08 -3.94 -13.24
CA LEU A 23 0.97 -4.94 -12.18
C LEU A 23 0.61 -6.29 -12.80
N PRO A 24 1.23 -7.40 -12.35
CA PRO A 24 1.05 -8.72 -12.96
C PRO A 24 -0.33 -9.34 -12.67
N GLU A 25 -1.09 -8.73 -11.75
CA GLU A 25 -2.41 -9.18 -11.35
C GLU A 25 -3.41 -8.02 -11.40
N THR A 26 -4.67 -8.34 -11.71
CA THR A 26 -5.78 -7.39 -11.65
C THR A 26 -6.01 -6.99 -10.19
N VAL A 27 -6.03 -5.68 -9.94
CA VAL A 27 -6.25 -5.15 -8.61
C VAL A 27 -7.75 -5.10 -8.35
N VAL A 28 -8.21 -5.84 -7.34
CA VAL A 28 -9.61 -5.81 -6.92
C VAL A 28 -9.76 -4.86 -5.75
N THR A 29 -10.49 -3.77 -5.96
CA THR A 29 -10.83 -2.77 -4.94
C THR A 29 -12.35 -2.72 -4.73
N PRO A 30 -12.86 -1.99 -3.74
CA PRO A 30 -14.30 -1.74 -3.61
C PRO A 30 -14.95 -1.07 -4.82
N LEU A 31 -14.16 -0.44 -5.70
CA LEU A 31 -14.64 0.21 -6.94
C LEU A 31 -14.70 -0.76 -8.13
N GLY A 32 -14.15 -1.96 -7.98
CA GLY A 32 -14.10 -2.97 -9.03
C GLY A 32 -12.71 -3.54 -9.24
N ALA A 33 -12.61 -4.34 -10.29
CA ALA A 33 -11.37 -4.94 -10.75
C ALA A 33 -10.73 -4.03 -11.82
N HIS A 34 -9.48 -3.62 -11.58
CA HIS A 34 -8.77 -2.69 -12.45
C HIS A 34 -7.43 -3.30 -12.89
N ASP A 35 -7.20 -3.26 -14.20
CA ASP A 35 -5.87 -3.47 -14.77
C ASP A 35 -5.12 -2.14 -14.69
N VAL A 36 -4.03 -2.12 -13.93
CA VAL A 36 -3.35 -0.86 -13.62
C VAL A 36 -1.85 -0.92 -13.84
N THR A 37 -1.28 0.24 -14.14
CA THR A 37 0.15 0.49 -14.22
C THR A 37 0.60 1.25 -12.98
N CYS A 38 1.62 0.72 -12.30
CA CYS A 38 2.22 1.33 -11.14
C CYS A 38 3.34 2.31 -11.53
N ASN A 39 3.19 3.58 -11.16
CA ASN A 39 4.20 4.62 -11.40
C ASN A 39 5.26 4.69 -10.30
N SER A 40 4.85 4.45 -9.05
CA SER A 40 5.75 4.46 -7.90
C SER A 40 5.24 3.50 -6.85
N ALA A 41 6.16 2.73 -6.26
CA ALA A 41 5.85 1.82 -5.16
C ALA A 41 6.80 2.06 -3.98
N TRP A 42 6.29 1.86 -2.77
CA TRP A 42 7.06 1.90 -1.53
C TRP A 42 6.52 0.85 -0.56
N ARG A 43 7.34 0.48 0.42
CA ARG A 43 6.96 -0.39 1.52
C ARG A 43 6.98 0.39 2.81
N GLU A 44 5.94 0.21 3.61
CA GLU A 44 5.94 0.63 5.00
C GLU A 44 6.14 -0.62 5.87
N THR A 45 7.24 -0.62 6.63
CA THR A 45 7.58 -1.67 7.59
C THR A 45 7.51 -1.12 9.01
N GLY A 46 7.19 -1.99 9.96
CA GLY A 46 6.84 -1.60 11.32
C GLY A 46 5.33 -1.64 11.55
N GLU A 47 4.92 -1.42 12.79
CA GLU A 47 3.52 -1.52 13.22
C GLU A 47 3.06 -0.15 13.72
N TRP A 48 2.18 0.56 13.00
CA TRP A 48 1.64 1.83 13.50
C TRP A 48 0.82 1.63 14.79
N TRP A 49 0.23 0.45 14.94
CA TRP A 49 -0.33 -0.07 16.18
C TRP A 49 -0.04 -1.57 16.26
N LYS A 50 -0.03 -2.11 17.48
CA LYS A 50 0.23 -3.53 17.74
C LYS A 50 -0.65 -4.44 16.89
N GLY A 51 -0.04 -5.33 16.13
CA GLY A 51 -0.72 -6.30 15.26
C GLY A 51 -1.03 -5.80 13.85
N GLU A 52 -0.51 -4.64 13.45
CA GLU A 52 -0.61 -4.19 12.07
C GLU A 52 0.41 -4.91 11.18
N SER A 53 -0.07 -5.55 10.11
CA SER A 53 0.79 -6.17 9.10
C SER A 53 1.48 -5.13 8.22
N GLU A 54 2.70 -5.42 7.80
CA GLU A 54 3.42 -4.61 6.80
C GLU A 54 2.69 -4.58 5.46
N LYS A 55 2.87 -3.51 4.68
CA LYS A 55 2.16 -3.31 3.40
C LYS A 55 3.08 -2.79 2.31
N ASP A 56 2.88 -3.29 1.10
CA ASP A 56 3.40 -2.64 -0.11
C ASP A 56 2.35 -1.66 -0.63
N PHE A 57 2.75 -0.42 -0.87
CA PHE A 57 1.93 0.61 -1.47
C PHE A 57 2.33 0.86 -2.92
N TYR A 58 1.32 1.15 -3.72
CA TYR A 58 1.46 1.36 -5.16
C TYR A 58 0.62 2.57 -5.55
N ARG A 59 1.25 3.54 -6.20
CA ARG A 59 0.55 4.60 -6.91
C ARG A 59 0.29 4.10 -8.34
N VAL A 60 -0.98 3.92 -8.66
CA VAL A 60 -1.42 3.24 -9.87
C VAL A 60 -2.31 4.12 -10.74
N HIS A 61 -2.29 3.85 -12.04
CA HIS A 61 -3.16 4.46 -13.04
C HIS A 61 -3.72 3.38 -13.98
N GLY A 62 -5.00 3.47 -14.31
CA GLY A 62 -5.70 2.64 -15.30
C GLY A 62 -6.01 3.45 -16.57
N ASP A 63 -6.23 2.73 -17.66
CA ASP A 63 -6.55 3.32 -18.97
C ASP A 63 -7.96 3.95 -19.01
N ASP A 64 -8.80 3.63 -18.03
CA ASP A 64 -10.17 4.12 -17.82
C ASP A 64 -10.22 5.44 -17.02
N GLY A 65 -9.07 6.05 -16.72
CA GLY A 65 -8.96 7.24 -15.88
C GLY A 65 -8.93 6.92 -14.38
N PHE A 66 -8.88 5.64 -14.00
CA PHE A 66 -8.65 5.26 -12.61
C PHE A 66 -7.26 5.70 -12.17
N ALA A 67 -7.16 6.45 -11.07
CA ALA A 67 -5.89 6.80 -10.46
C ALA A 67 -6.02 6.68 -8.93
N ALA A 68 -5.11 5.94 -8.30
CA ALA A 68 -5.22 5.67 -6.88
C ALA A 68 -3.88 5.32 -6.21
N ILE A 69 -3.86 5.44 -4.89
CA ILE A 69 -2.92 4.75 -4.02
C ILE A 69 -3.64 3.53 -3.46
N ILE A 70 -3.08 2.36 -3.78
CA ILE A 70 -3.53 1.08 -3.25
C ILE A 70 -2.44 0.48 -2.37
N GLY A 71 -2.86 -0.25 -1.33
CA GLY A 71 -1.97 -1.01 -0.46
C GLY A 71 -2.27 -2.49 -0.57
N ARG A 72 -1.23 -3.31 -0.61
CA ARG A 72 -1.33 -4.76 -0.48
C ARG A 72 -0.82 -5.20 0.87
N ASP A 73 -1.68 -5.86 1.62
CA ASP A 73 -1.29 -6.47 2.88
C ASP A 73 -0.32 -7.64 2.64
N LEU A 74 0.81 -7.67 3.33
CA LEU A 74 1.81 -8.71 3.10
C LEU A 74 1.44 -10.06 3.75
N ASP A 75 0.54 -10.07 4.73
CA ASP A 75 0.10 -11.30 5.38
C ASP A 75 -1.10 -11.90 4.66
N THR A 76 -2.16 -11.11 4.44
CA THR A 76 -3.40 -11.59 3.82
C THR A 76 -3.39 -11.56 2.30
N LYS A 77 -2.45 -10.82 1.70
CA LYS A 77 -2.37 -10.53 0.25
C LYS A 77 -3.55 -9.75 -0.31
N GLU A 78 -4.41 -9.22 0.56
CA GLU A 78 -5.58 -8.43 0.17
C GLU A 78 -5.17 -7.03 -0.30
N TRP A 79 -5.88 -6.54 -1.30
CA TRP A 79 -5.77 -5.19 -1.82
C TRP A 79 -6.72 -4.25 -1.09
N ARG A 80 -6.25 -3.05 -0.75
CA ARG A 80 -7.06 -1.99 -0.16
C ARG A 80 -6.83 -0.68 -0.89
N LEU A 81 -7.93 0.04 -1.11
CA LEU A 81 -7.90 1.39 -1.63
C LEU A 81 -7.66 2.37 -0.48
N TYR A 82 -6.62 3.19 -0.59
CA TYR A 82 -6.27 4.18 0.43
C TYR A 82 -6.62 5.60 0.00
N GLN A 83 -6.37 5.95 -1.25
CA GLN A 83 -6.63 7.29 -1.76
C GLN A 83 -6.97 7.24 -3.25
N LEU A 84 -8.05 7.92 -3.65
CA LEU A 84 -8.28 8.24 -5.06
C LEU A 84 -7.45 9.47 -5.42
N SER A 85 -6.82 9.41 -6.58
CA SER A 85 -6.13 10.54 -7.18
C SER A 85 -7.01 11.12 -8.28
N ASP A 86 -6.94 12.44 -8.45
CA ASP A 86 -7.51 13.16 -9.61
C ASP A 86 -6.60 13.01 -10.83
#